data_AF-A0A6V8QGD0-F1
#
_entry.id   AF-A0A6V8QGD0-F1
#
_cell.length_a   1.000
_cell.length_b   1.000
_cell.length_c   1.000
_cell.angle_alpha   90.00
_cell.angle_beta   90.00
_cell.angle_gamma   90.00
#
_symmetry.space_group_name_H-M   'P 1'
#
loop_
_entity.id
_entity.type
_entity.pdbx_description
1 polymer ?
#
loop_
_entity_poly.entity_id
_entity_poly.type
_entity_poly.pdbx_seq_one_letter_code
_entity_poly.pdbx_strand_id
1 'polypeptide(L)'
;MEQELKITIGGEAGQGIETIGYSLLKKLEGLQREAEPLIIYGEENPDLLFLGWESTQGVLQEVVDILNSQDKRAGLVHPNQVWPLANNLYSLLASAKKVVAIENNATGQLCRLVAQETGTIIEQKILKYDGWPFTPEYILERL
;
A
#
# COMPACT_ATOMS: atom_id res chain seq x y z
N MET A 1 8.71 -25.36 -2.64
CA MET A 1 10.13 -25.78 -2.55
C MET A 1 10.77 -24.86 -1.52
N GLU A 2 10.55 -25.16 -0.24
CA GLU A 2 11.11 -24.41 0.88
C GLU A 2 12.58 -24.81 0.99
N GLN A 3 13.49 -23.87 0.71
CA GLN A 3 14.87 -24.06 1.13
C GLN A 3 14.94 -23.68 2.61
N GLU A 4 15.07 -24.68 3.47
CA GLU A 4 15.55 -24.49 4.84
C GLU A 4 16.91 -23.77 4.78
N LEU A 5 16.92 -22.51 5.19
CA LEU A 5 18.14 -21.79 5.56
C LEU A 5 18.67 -22.39 6.88
N LYS A 6 19.36 -23.54 6.78
CA LYS A 6 20.08 -24.13 7.92
C LYS A 6 21.34 -23.33 8.19
N ILE A 7 21.21 -22.28 9.00
CA ILE A 7 22.36 -21.66 9.67
C ILE A 7 22.69 -22.57 10.86
N THR A 8 23.51 -23.59 10.66
CA THR A 8 23.87 -24.53 11.72
C THR A 8 24.89 -23.90 12.68
N ILE A 9 24.38 -23.21 13.70
CA ILE A 9 25.16 -22.87 14.90
C ILE A 9 24.88 -23.99 15.89
N GLY A 10 25.73 -25.01 15.98
CA GLY A 10 25.49 -26.15 16.88
C GLY A 10 25.49 -25.76 18.36
N GLY A 11 24.64 -26.40 19.17
CA GLY A 11 24.57 -26.26 20.64
C GLY A 11 23.34 -25.50 21.15
N GLU A 12 23.21 -25.32 22.48
CA GLU A 12 22.10 -24.60 23.14
C GLU A 12 21.89 -23.18 22.59
N ALA A 13 22.98 -22.51 22.16
CA ALA A 13 22.94 -21.19 21.54
C ALA A 13 22.21 -21.20 20.17
N GLY A 14 22.32 -22.27 19.38
CA GLY A 14 21.61 -22.43 18.11
C GLY A 14 20.12 -22.59 18.29
N GLN A 15 19.71 -23.43 19.26
CA GLN A 15 18.30 -23.59 19.64
C GLN A 15 17.69 -22.27 20.13
N GLY A 16 18.45 -21.46 20.86
CA GLY A 16 18.01 -20.13 21.27
C GLY A 16 17.74 -19.18 20.09
N ILE A 17 18.62 -19.14 19.09
CA ILE A 17 18.49 -18.27 17.90
C ILE A 17 17.29 -18.69 17.04
N GLU A 18 17.09 -19.99 16.81
CA GLU A 18 15.91 -20.51 16.08
C GLU A 18 14.60 -20.18 16.82
N THR A 19 14.58 -20.30 18.15
CA THR A 19 13.42 -19.97 18.99
C THR A 19 13.05 -18.49 18.92
N ILE A 20 14.05 -17.59 18.91
CA ILE A 20 13.84 -16.15 18.75
C ILE A 20 13.28 -15.85 17.37
N GLY A 21 13.87 -16.40 16.30
CA GLY A 21 13.39 -16.22 14.93
C GLY A 21 11.92 -16.62 14.79
N TYR A 22 11.57 -17.81 15.27
CA TYR A 22 10.18 -18.29 15.27
C TYR A 22 9.24 -17.38 16.06
N SER A 23 9.67 -16.89 17.22
CA SER A 23 8.87 -15.98 18.05
C SER A 23 8.65 -14.63 17.38
N LEU A 24 9.66 -14.10 16.66
CA LEU A 24 9.53 -12.86 15.88
C LEU A 24 8.57 -13.02 14.70
N LEU A 25 8.62 -14.16 14.00
CA LEU A 25 7.66 -14.47 12.93
C LEU A 25 6.23 -14.53 13.46
N LYS A 26 6.00 -15.19 14.60
CA LYS A 26 4.69 -15.21 15.25
C LYS A 26 4.19 -13.83 15.67
N LYS A 27 5.09 -12.94 16.11
CA LYS A 27 4.73 -11.55 16.42
C LYS A 27 4.30 -10.80 15.16
N LEU A 28 5.00 -10.99 14.05
CA LEU A 28 4.61 -10.40 12.77
C LEU A 28 3.24 -10.89 12.29
N GLU A 29 2.95 -12.19 12.43
CA GLU A 29 1.60 -12.73 12.15
C GLU A 29 0.52 -12.08 13.04
N GLY A 30 0.85 -11.80 14.32
CA GLY A 30 -0.03 -11.05 15.21
C GLY A 30 -0.29 -9.63 14.70
N LEU A 31 0.78 -8.91 14.35
CA LEU A 31 0.68 -7.56 13.78
C LEU A 31 -0.12 -7.54 12.48
N GLN A 32 -0.01 -8.58 11.64
CA GLN A 32 -0.77 -8.70 10.40
C GLN A 32 -2.28 -8.84 10.66
N ARG A 33 -2.67 -9.52 11.74
CA ARG A 33 -4.08 -9.65 12.15
C ARG A 33 -4.64 -8.36 12.76
N GLU A 34 -3.77 -7.57 13.36
CA GLU A 34 -4.07 -6.28 13.99
C GLU A 34 -3.73 -5.08 13.10
N ALA A 35 -3.46 -5.31 11.81
CA ALA A 35 -3.09 -4.24 10.88
C ALA A 35 -4.18 -3.16 10.84
N GLU A 36 -3.75 -1.90 10.85
CA GLU A 36 -4.67 -0.77 10.83
C GLU A 36 -5.60 -0.83 9.60
N PRO A 37 -6.89 -0.48 9.76
CA PRO A 37 -7.83 -0.51 8.66
C PRO A 37 -7.44 0.51 7.59
N LEU A 38 -7.70 0.15 6.33
CA LEU A 38 -7.55 1.05 5.19
C LEU A 38 -8.57 2.18 5.27
N ILE A 39 -8.16 3.38 4.90
CA ILE A 39 -9.08 4.47 4.58
C ILE A 39 -9.59 4.24 3.17
N ILE A 40 -10.92 4.16 3.04
CA ILE A 40 -11.62 4.02 1.77
C ILE A 40 -12.53 5.22 1.61
N TYR A 41 -12.53 5.84 0.42
CA TYR A 41 -13.32 7.03 0.15
C TYR A 41 -13.80 7.08 -1.32
N GLY A 42 -14.97 7.68 -1.57
CA GLY A 42 -15.56 7.80 -2.90
C GLY A 42 -16.42 6.60 -3.29
N GLU A 43 -16.43 6.30 -4.59
CA GLU A 43 -17.23 5.21 -5.16
C GLU A 43 -16.81 3.84 -4.64
N GLU A 44 -17.78 2.99 -4.29
CA GLU A 44 -17.54 1.62 -3.79
C GLU A 44 -16.94 0.71 -4.88
N ASN A 45 -17.31 0.92 -6.14
CA ASN A 45 -16.84 0.15 -7.29
C ASN A 45 -16.30 1.09 -8.39
N PRO A 46 -15.14 1.73 -8.16
CA PRO A 46 -14.66 2.80 -9.01
C PRO A 46 -14.06 2.28 -10.32
N ASP A 47 -14.19 3.06 -11.38
CA ASP A 47 -13.44 2.84 -12.61
C ASP A 47 -11.97 3.26 -12.45
N LEU A 48 -11.75 4.32 -11.66
CA LEU A 48 -10.43 4.86 -11.32
C LEU A 48 -10.22 4.84 -9.80
N LEU A 49 -9.25 4.06 -9.33
CA LEU A 49 -8.87 4.00 -7.93
C LEU A 49 -7.53 4.68 -7.69
N PHE A 50 -7.50 5.63 -6.76
CA PHE A 50 -6.26 6.21 -6.26
C PHE A 50 -5.71 5.36 -5.13
N LEU A 51 -4.42 5.04 -5.20
CA LEU A 51 -3.65 4.52 -4.07
C LEU A 51 -2.76 5.64 -3.54
N GLY A 52 -3.01 6.11 -2.32
CA GLY A 52 -2.20 7.11 -1.63
C GLY A 52 -1.62 6.57 -0.33
N TRP A 53 -0.72 7.33 0.30
CA TRP A 53 -0.25 7.08 1.67
C TRP A 53 0.27 8.39 2.28
N GLU A 54 0.46 8.39 3.61
CA GLU A 54 0.97 9.56 4.32
C GLU A 54 0.09 10.81 4.10
N SER A 55 0.69 11.97 3.88
CA SER A 55 0.03 13.28 3.82
C SER A 55 -0.88 13.46 2.60
N THR A 56 -0.88 12.52 1.65
CA THR A 56 -1.67 12.63 0.43
C THR A 56 -3.17 12.38 0.63
N GLN A 57 -3.63 11.96 1.82
CA GLN A 57 -5.02 11.58 2.02
C GLN A 57 -6.00 12.71 1.65
N GLY A 58 -5.84 13.90 2.25
CA GLY A 58 -6.79 15.00 2.08
C GLY A 58 -6.87 15.49 0.64
N VAL A 59 -5.72 15.67 -0.01
CA VAL A 59 -5.66 16.10 -1.42
C VAL A 59 -6.28 15.06 -2.35
N LEU A 60 -6.16 13.76 -2.06
CA LEU A 60 -6.78 12.72 -2.88
C LEU A 60 -8.28 12.62 -2.68
N GLN A 61 -8.79 12.86 -1.46
CA GLN A 61 -10.23 12.96 -1.24
C GLN A 61 -10.82 14.09 -2.10
N GLU A 62 -10.16 15.25 -2.13
CA GLU A 62 -10.58 16.38 -2.98
C GLU A 62 -10.52 16.05 -4.48
N VAL A 63 -9.46 15.37 -4.95
CA VAL A 63 -9.38 14.89 -6.35
C VAL A 63 -10.52 13.93 -6.68
N VAL A 64 -10.84 13.00 -5.76
CA VAL A 64 -11.95 12.06 -5.92
C VAL A 64 -13.29 12.80 -6.01
N ASP A 65 -13.53 13.78 -5.15
CA ASP A 65 -14.75 14.60 -5.18
C ASP A 65 -14.89 15.38 -6.49
N ILE A 66 -13.80 16.00 -6.96
CA ILE A 66 -13.79 16.71 -8.24
C ILE A 66 -14.15 15.76 -9.39
N LEU A 67 -13.57 14.56 -9.44
CA LEU A 67 -13.84 13.59 -10.51
C LEU A 67 -15.27 13.05 -10.45
N ASN A 68 -15.75 12.70 -9.25
CA ASN A 68 -17.12 12.23 -9.06
C ASN A 68 -18.15 13.31 -9.42
N SER A 69 -17.87 14.60 -9.17
CA SER A 69 -18.72 15.71 -9.61
C SER A 69 -18.82 15.86 -11.14
N GLN A 70 -17.92 15.21 -11.88
CA GLN A 70 -17.89 15.16 -13.34
C GLN A 70 -18.36 13.79 -13.89
N ASP A 71 -19.14 13.05 -13.10
CA ASP A 71 -19.64 11.71 -13.42
C ASP A 71 -18.55 10.66 -13.72
N LYS A 72 -17.30 10.89 -13.25
CA LYS A 72 -16.21 9.91 -13.35
C LYS A 72 -16.16 9.14 -12.05
N ARG A 73 -16.42 7.83 -12.11
CA ARG A 73 -16.49 6.96 -10.93
C ARG A 73 -15.10 6.74 -10.31
N ALA A 74 -14.73 7.60 -9.38
CA ALA A 74 -13.43 7.63 -8.71
C ALA A 74 -13.54 7.19 -7.25
N GLY A 75 -12.51 6.48 -6.79
CA GLY A 75 -12.36 6.07 -5.41
C GLY A 75 -10.93 6.24 -4.93
N LEU A 76 -10.73 6.17 -3.61
CA LEU A 76 -9.45 6.23 -2.94
C LEU A 76 -9.33 5.05 -1.98
N VAL A 77 -8.17 4.40 -2.00
CA VAL A 77 -7.68 3.54 -0.93
C VAL A 77 -6.37 4.12 -0.40
N HIS A 78 -6.29 4.27 0.92
CA HIS A 78 -5.13 4.87 1.58
C HIS A 78 -4.78 4.06 2.85
N PRO A 79 -3.63 3.35 2.86
CA PRO A 79 -3.19 2.64 4.05
C PRO A 79 -2.74 3.61 5.15
N ASN A 80 -3.36 3.51 6.33
CA ASN A 80 -2.92 4.23 7.54
C ASN A 80 -1.58 3.72 8.09
N GLN A 81 -1.26 2.47 7.77
CA GLN A 81 -0.03 1.80 8.15
C GLN A 81 0.62 1.24 6.89
N VAL A 82 1.94 1.44 6.78
CA VAL A 82 2.72 0.97 5.62
C VAL A 82 3.07 -0.50 5.76
N TRP A 83 3.35 -0.96 6.98
CA TRP A 83 3.72 -2.34 7.24
C TRP A 83 3.32 -2.81 8.64
N PRO A 84 2.72 -4.01 8.78
CA PRO A 84 2.15 -4.83 7.71
C PRO A 84 1.06 -4.13 6.89
N LEU A 85 0.91 -4.50 5.62
CA LEU A 85 -0.19 -4.04 4.77
C LEU A 85 -1.47 -4.77 5.17
N ALA A 86 -2.60 -4.06 5.18
CA ALA A 86 -3.89 -4.67 5.46
C ALA A 86 -4.27 -5.74 4.42
N ASN A 87 -4.76 -6.90 4.89
CA ASN A 87 -5.05 -8.07 4.04
C ASN A 87 -6.06 -7.80 2.92
N ASN A 88 -6.97 -6.84 3.12
CA ASN A 88 -8.01 -6.50 2.17
C ASN A 88 -7.55 -5.54 1.06
N LEU A 89 -6.31 -5.05 1.09
CA LEU A 89 -5.79 -4.13 0.06
C LEU A 89 -5.84 -4.75 -1.34
N TYR A 90 -5.44 -6.02 -1.48
CA TYR A 90 -5.46 -6.72 -2.76
C TYR A 90 -6.86 -6.72 -3.40
N SER A 91 -7.90 -7.04 -2.63
CA SER A 91 -9.27 -7.12 -3.13
C SER A 91 -9.78 -5.77 -3.64
N LEU A 92 -9.38 -4.67 -2.99
CA LEU A 92 -9.73 -3.31 -3.42
C LEU A 92 -8.98 -2.91 -4.70
N LEU A 93 -7.69 -3.25 -4.79
CA LEU A 93 -6.92 -2.99 -6.00
C LEU A 93 -7.47 -3.78 -7.20
N ALA A 94 -7.94 -5.00 -6.98
CA ALA A 94 -8.50 -5.86 -8.01
C ALA A 94 -9.93 -5.48 -8.45
N SER A 95 -10.68 -4.74 -7.64
CA SER A 95 -12.06 -4.32 -7.99
C SER A 95 -12.10 -3.13 -8.95
N ALA A 96 -11.01 -2.37 -9.04
CA ALA A 96 -10.92 -1.19 -9.91
C ALA A 96 -10.45 -1.56 -11.32
N LYS A 97 -10.97 -0.85 -12.34
CA LYS A 97 -10.50 -1.03 -13.73
C LYS A 97 -9.10 -0.45 -13.93
N LYS A 98 -8.78 0.64 -13.24
CA LYS A 98 -7.53 1.37 -13.32
C LYS A 98 -7.11 1.83 -11.94
N VAL A 99 -5.85 1.59 -11.57
CA VAL A 99 -5.25 2.08 -10.33
C VAL A 99 -4.15 3.08 -10.65
N VAL A 100 -4.17 4.24 -9.98
CA VAL A 100 -3.10 5.24 -10.06
C VAL A 100 -2.55 5.47 -8.67
N ALA A 101 -1.25 5.22 -8.49
CA ALA A 101 -0.58 5.47 -7.22
C ALA A 101 0.02 6.87 -7.15
N ILE A 102 -0.14 7.52 -6.00
CA ILE A 102 0.31 8.89 -5.75
C ILE A 102 1.28 8.84 -4.59
N GLU A 103 2.55 9.20 -4.85
CA GLU A 103 3.59 9.09 -3.83
C GLU A 103 4.54 10.29 -3.81
N ASN A 104 4.83 10.80 -2.62
CA ASN A 104 5.86 11.82 -2.40
C ASN A 104 7.28 11.22 -2.33
N ASN A 105 7.62 10.33 -3.27
CA ASN A 105 8.99 9.84 -3.43
C ASN A 105 9.29 9.52 -4.91
N ALA A 106 10.58 9.48 -5.26
CA ALA A 106 11.04 9.32 -6.64
C ALA A 106 10.91 7.88 -7.20
N THR A 107 10.64 6.89 -6.34
CA THR A 107 10.86 5.48 -6.67
C THR A 107 9.60 4.62 -6.71
N GLY A 108 8.47 5.13 -6.21
CA GLY A 108 7.24 4.36 -6.02
C GLY A 108 7.42 3.28 -4.95
N GLN A 109 7.83 3.65 -3.74
CA GLN A 109 8.15 2.70 -2.66
C GLN A 109 6.92 1.90 -2.22
N LEU A 110 5.76 2.56 -2.07
CA LEU A 110 4.53 1.87 -1.72
C LEU A 110 4.13 0.90 -2.84
N CYS A 111 4.21 1.32 -4.10
CA CYS A 111 3.93 0.42 -5.23
C CYS A 111 4.78 -0.83 -5.22
N ARG A 112 6.09 -0.71 -4.89
CA ARG A 112 6.99 -1.86 -4.80
C ARG A 112 6.60 -2.79 -3.66
N LEU A 113 6.25 -2.23 -2.51
CA LEU A 113 5.79 -3.03 -1.36
C LEU A 113 4.47 -3.75 -1.70
N VAL A 114 3.50 -3.05 -2.27
CA VAL A 114 2.24 -3.66 -2.74
C VAL A 114 2.51 -4.79 -3.72
N ALA A 115 3.38 -4.57 -4.71
CA ALA A 115 3.74 -5.61 -5.67
C ALA A 115 4.40 -6.83 -5.00
N GLN A 116 5.25 -6.63 -4.00
CA GLN A 116 5.89 -7.70 -3.24
C GLN A 116 4.88 -8.55 -2.46
N GLU A 117 3.89 -7.89 -1.85
CA GLU A 117 3.00 -8.50 -0.86
C GLU A 117 1.71 -9.05 -1.47
N THR A 118 1.25 -8.45 -2.55
CA THR A 118 -0.02 -8.80 -3.20
C THR A 118 0.16 -9.35 -4.62
N GLY A 119 1.36 -9.24 -5.19
CA GLY A 119 1.62 -9.52 -6.61
C GLY A 119 1.00 -8.48 -7.56
N THR A 120 0.38 -7.41 -7.04
CA THR A 120 -0.29 -6.40 -7.86
C THR A 120 0.70 -5.35 -8.33
N ILE A 121 0.97 -5.32 -9.64
CA ILE A 121 1.84 -4.31 -10.25
C ILE A 121 1.02 -3.09 -10.62
N ILE A 122 1.31 -1.95 -9.97
CA ILE A 122 0.69 -0.66 -10.31
C ILE A 122 1.63 0.07 -11.28
N GLU A 123 1.22 0.10 -12.55
CA GLU A 123 1.99 0.72 -13.62
C GLU A 123 1.91 2.25 -13.58
N GLN A 124 0.71 2.79 -13.32
CA GLN A 124 0.48 4.22 -13.34
C GLN A 124 0.78 4.86 -11.99
N LYS A 125 1.72 5.80 -12.02
CA LYS A 125 2.26 6.45 -10.84
C LYS A 125 2.44 7.93 -11.10
N ILE A 126 1.94 8.76 -10.19
CA ILE A 126 2.26 10.19 -10.14
C ILE A 126 3.19 10.38 -8.95
N LEU A 127 4.47 10.54 -9.25
CA LEU A 127 5.53 10.64 -8.26
C LEU A 127 6.00 12.10 -8.13
N LYS A 128 6.27 12.53 -6.91
CA LYS A 128 6.77 13.88 -6.61
C LYS A 128 7.82 13.83 -5.51
N TYR A 129 8.96 14.48 -5.71
CA TYR A 129 10.12 14.37 -4.81
C TYR A 129 10.89 15.69 -4.68
N ASP A 130 10.18 16.80 -4.88
CA ASP A 130 10.69 18.18 -4.84
C ASP A 130 10.51 18.85 -3.46
N GLY A 131 10.02 18.11 -2.46
CA GLY A 131 9.76 18.60 -1.10
C GLY A 131 8.46 19.38 -0.92
N TRP A 132 7.69 19.62 -1.98
CA TRP A 132 6.41 20.31 -1.90
C TRP A 132 5.24 19.32 -1.81
N PRO A 133 4.15 19.67 -1.10
CA PRO A 133 2.91 18.88 -1.12
C PRO A 133 2.33 18.73 -2.54
N PHE A 134 1.45 17.75 -2.72
CA PHE A 134 0.59 17.70 -3.90
C PHE A 134 -0.53 18.74 -3.80
N THR A 135 -1.01 19.19 -4.96
CA THR A 135 -2.29 19.90 -5.08
C THR A 135 -3.25 19.07 -5.95
N PRO A 136 -4.57 19.26 -5.85
CA PRO A 136 -5.52 18.57 -6.70
C PRO A 136 -5.25 18.78 -8.18
N GLU A 137 -4.93 20.03 -8.57
CA GLU A 137 -4.63 20.40 -9.96
C GLU A 137 -3.43 19.64 -10.50
N TYR A 138 -2.34 19.55 -9.71
CA TYR A 138 -1.14 18.82 -10.11
C TYR A 138 -1.44 17.37 -10.47
N ILE A 139 -2.30 16.72 -9.68
CA ILE A 139 -2.72 15.33 -9.88
C ILE A 139 -3.62 15.23 -11.11
N LEU A 140 -4.65 16.07 -11.19
CA LEU A 140 -5.64 16.04 -12.28
C LEU A 140 -5.00 16.28 -13.66
N GLU A 141 -4.00 17.15 -13.76
CA GLU A 141 -3.24 17.40 -15.00
C GLU A 141 -2.42 16.20 -15.49
N ARG A 142 -2.21 15.19 -14.64
CA ARG A 142 -1.31 14.04 -14.89
C ARG A 142 -2.04 12.70 -14.94
N LEU A 143 -3.38 12.71 -14.98
CA LEU A 143 -4.24 11.53 -15.12
C LEU A 143 -4.38 11.02 -16.56
#